data_AF-A0A5S9MIJ1-F1
#
_entry.id   AF-A0A5S9MIJ1-F1
#
_cell.length_a   1.000
_cell.length_b   1.000
_cell.length_c   1.000
_cell.angle_alpha   90.00
_cell.angle_beta   90.00
_cell.angle_gamma   90.00
#
_symmetry.space_group_name_H-M   'P 1'
#
loop_
_entity.id
_entity.type
_entity.pdbx_description
1 polymer ?
#
loop_
_entity_poly.entity_id
_entity_poly.type
_entity_poly.pdbx_seq_one_letter_code
_entity_poly.pdbx_strand_id
1 'polypeptide(L)'
;MAIPLGMAFAIASGVGPEYGLYTVIVAGILISLFGGSKYQIGGPTGAFVPILFGIVSQYGIENLLIAGFMAGCMLVLFGIFKLGKLMKFIPRPVIIGFTAGIAVIIFFQDRLPTSSD
;
A
#
# COMPACT_ATOMS: atom_id res chain seq x y z
N MET A 1 3.39 -12.38 -10.48
CA MET A 1 3.92 -12.09 -9.11
C MET A 1 2.96 -11.23 -8.30
N ALA A 2 2.30 -10.23 -8.88
CA ALA A 2 1.39 -9.35 -8.13
C ALA A 2 0.09 -10.02 -7.65
N ILE A 3 -0.41 -11.06 -8.31
CA ILE A 3 -1.70 -11.70 -7.95
C ILE A 3 -1.66 -12.38 -6.56
N PRO A 4 -0.79 -13.36 -6.29
CA PRO A 4 -0.73 -13.99 -4.96
C PRO A 4 -0.39 -12.99 -3.85
N LEU A 5 0.51 -12.04 -4.16
CA LEU A 5 0.96 -11.03 -3.21
C LEU A 5 -0.16 -10.03 -2.84
N GLY A 6 -0.93 -9.56 -3.83
CA GLY A 6 -2.05 -8.65 -3.59
C GLY A 6 -3.17 -9.30 -2.78
N MET A 7 -3.46 -10.58 -3.03
CA MET A 7 -4.40 -11.34 -2.22
C MET A 7 -3.91 -11.50 -0.78
N ALA A 8 -2.63 -11.83 -0.57
CA ALA A 8 -2.05 -11.97 0.76
C ALA A 8 -2.11 -10.65 1.56
N PHE A 9 -1.81 -9.51 0.91
CA PHE A 9 -1.89 -8.20 1.56
C PHE A 9 -3.32 -7.74 1.85
N ALA A 10 -4.29 -8.13 1.03
CA ALA A 10 -5.70 -7.87 1.30
C ALA A 10 -6.15 -8.58 2.59
N ILE A 11 -5.84 -9.88 2.70
CA ILE A 11 -6.11 -10.68 3.90
C ILE A 11 -5.41 -10.08 5.13
N ALA A 12 -4.13 -9.73 5.00
CA ALA A 12 -3.36 -9.10 6.07
C ALA A 12 -3.87 -7.69 6.46
N SER A 13 -4.62 -7.03 5.58
CA SER A 13 -5.27 -5.74 5.86
C SER A 13 -6.69 -5.89 6.44
N GLY A 14 -7.16 -7.11 6.69
CA GLY A 14 -8.48 -7.39 7.26
C GLY A 14 -9.64 -7.31 6.25
N VAL A 15 -9.35 -7.42 4.95
CA VAL A 15 -10.36 -7.42 3.87
C VAL A 15 -10.30 -8.69 3.03
N GLY A 16 -11.37 -8.99 2.29
CA GLY A 16 -11.43 -10.17 1.43
C GLY A 16 -10.35 -10.18 0.32
N PRO A 17 -9.82 -11.35 -0.07
CA PRO A 17 -8.77 -11.48 -1.09
C PRO A 17 -9.18 -10.93 -2.46
N GLU A 18 -10.48 -10.91 -2.76
CA GLU A 18 -11.05 -10.34 -3.99
C GLU A 18 -10.70 -8.86 -4.17
N TYR A 19 -10.65 -8.07 -3.09
CA TYR A 19 -10.28 -6.65 -3.15
C TYR A 19 -8.81 -6.47 -3.55
N GLY A 20 -7.94 -7.38 -3.11
CA GLY A 20 -6.54 -7.42 -3.53
C GLY A 20 -6.41 -7.73 -5.02
N LEU A 21 -7.21 -8.69 -5.52
CA LEU A 21 -7.23 -9.05 -6.93
C LEU A 21 -7.69 -7.89 -7.83
N TYR A 22 -8.79 -7.22 -7.46
CA TYR A 22 -9.28 -6.05 -8.19
C TYR A 22 -8.24 -4.94 -8.25
N THR A 23 -7.58 -4.66 -7.13
CA THR A 23 -6.54 -3.63 -7.04
C THR A 23 -5.36 -3.96 -7.95
N VAL A 24 -4.88 -5.21 -7.97
CA VAL A 24 -3.74 -5.63 -8.81
C VAL A 24 -4.04 -5.47 -10.29
N ILE A 25 -5.24 -5.84 -10.74
CA ILE A 25 -5.63 -5.76 -12.16
C ILE A 25 -5.75 -4.30 -12.59
N VAL A 26 -6.51 -3.49 -11.83
CA VAL A 26 -6.75 -2.09 -12.15
C VAL A 26 -5.45 -1.28 -12.06
N ALA A 27 -4.68 -1.44 -10.99
CA ALA A 27 -3.41 -0.75 -10.82
C ALA A 27 -2.40 -1.15 -11.90
N GLY A 28 -2.33 -2.43 -12.28
CA GLY A 28 -1.43 -2.91 -13.33
C GLY A 28 -1.71 -2.23 -14.68
N ILE A 29 -2.99 -2.14 -15.07
CA ILE A 29 -3.40 -1.45 -16.30
C ILE A 29 -3.08 0.06 -16.22
N LEU A 30 -3.45 0.71 -15.12
CA LEU A 30 -3.21 2.15 -14.95
C LEU A 30 -1.72 2.50 -14.95
N ILE A 31 -0.88 1.72 -14.28
CA ILE A 31 0.56 1.96 -14.22
C ILE A 31 1.22 1.69 -15.57
N SER A 32 0.73 0.70 -16.33
CA SER A 32 1.21 0.48 -17.71
C SER A 32 0.88 1.65 -18.64
N LEU A 33 -0.22 2.36 -18.42
CA LEU A 33 -0.65 3.49 -19.25
C LEU A 33 -0.03 4.83 -18.80
N PHE A 34 0.07 5.06 -17.49
CA PHE A 34 0.47 6.33 -16.89
C PHE A 34 1.83 6.29 -16.17
N GLY A 35 2.56 5.18 -16.25
CA GLY A 35 3.83 4.99 -15.56
C GLY A 35 4.94 5.91 -16.08
N GLY A 36 5.79 6.40 -15.16
CA GLY A 36 6.87 7.34 -15.49
C GLY A 36 8.12 6.70 -16.09
N SER A 37 8.23 5.36 -16.06
CA SER A 37 9.38 4.62 -16.57
C SER A 37 8.97 3.26 -17.12
N LYS A 38 9.62 2.83 -18.21
CA LYS A 38 9.41 1.52 -18.85
C LYS A 38 9.79 0.33 -17.96
N TYR A 39 10.55 0.58 -16.89
CA TYR A 39 10.99 -0.45 -15.94
C TYR A 39 10.25 -0.39 -14.59
N GLN A 40 9.30 0.54 -14.44
CA GLN A 40 8.54 0.67 -13.21
C GLN A 40 7.41 -0.36 -13.18
N ILE A 41 7.57 -1.36 -12.34
CA ILE A 41 6.49 -2.29 -11.99
C ILE A 41 5.88 -1.77 -10.68
N GLY A 42 4.60 -1.44 -10.71
CA GLY A 42 3.88 -1.04 -9.50
C GLY A 42 2.72 -1.98 -9.21
N GLY A 43 2.37 -2.05 -7.92
CA GLY A 43 1.38 -2.96 -7.38
C GLY A 43 1.19 -2.72 -5.88
N PRO A 44 0.34 -3.53 -5.23
CA PRO A 44 0.09 -3.42 -3.80
C PRO A 44 1.38 -3.67 -3.01
N THR A 45 1.70 -2.77 -2.08
CA THR A 45 2.96 -2.78 -1.32
C THR A 45 2.68 -3.13 0.14
N GLY A 46 3.42 -4.08 0.70
CA GLY A 46 3.27 -4.53 2.09
C GLY A 46 3.44 -3.42 3.13
N ALA A 47 4.20 -2.37 2.79
CA ALA A 47 4.37 -1.17 3.61
C ALA A 47 3.07 -0.48 4.03
N PHE A 48 2.00 -0.60 3.23
CA PHE A 48 0.71 0.00 3.52
C PHE A 48 -0.20 -0.89 4.37
N VAL A 49 0.06 -2.20 4.47
CA VAL A 49 -0.81 -3.17 5.14
C VAL A 49 -1.15 -2.77 6.59
N PRO A 50 -0.18 -2.37 7.45
CA PRO A 50 -0.50 -1.99 8.83
C PRO A 50 -1.41 -0.76 8.92
N ILE A 51 -1.27 0.17 7.97
CA ILE A 51 -2.07 1.39 7.90
C ILE A 51 -3.50 1.03 7.48
N LEU A 52 -3.64 0.22 6.42
CA LEU A 52 -4.95 -0.24 5.95
C LEU A 52 -5.66 -1.06 7.02
N PHE A 53 -4.96 -1.98 7.68
CA PHE A 53 -5.50 -2.75 8.80
C PHE A 53 -5.98 -1.85 9.94
N GLY A 54 -5.19 -0.83 10.32
CA GLY A 54 -5.60 0.15 11.34
C GLY A 54 -6.86 0.93 10.96
N ILE A 55 -6.99 1.32 9.68
CA ILE A 55 -8.18 2.02 9.18
C ILE A 55 -9.40 1.09 9.18
N VAL A 56 -9.26 -0.14 8.68
CA VAL A 56 -10.37 -1.11 8.64
C VAL A 56 -10.82 -1.47 10.05
N SER A 57 -9.88 -1.68 10.97
CA SER A 57 -10.16 -2.02 12.37
C SER A 57 -10.91 -0.91 13.11
N GLN A 58 -10.57 0.37 12.87
CA GLN A 58 -11.18 1.50 13.58
C GLN A 58 -12.40 2.11 12.88
N TYR A 59 -12.42 2.11 11.54
CA TYR A 59 -13.39 2.86 10.73
C TYR A 59 -14.15 1.99 9.72
N GLY A 60 -13.79 0.72 9.56
CA GLY A 60 -14.43 -0.19 8.61
C GLY A 60 -13.99 0.03 7.14
N ILE A 61 -14.50 -0.83 6.25
CA ILE A 61 -14.10 -0.88 4.84
C ILE A 61 -14.60 0.32 4.04
N GLU A 62 -15.78 0.85 4.36
CA GLU A 62 -16.35 2.00 3.63
C GLU A 62 -15.45 3.24 3.74
N ASN A 63 -14.94 3.50 4.95
CA ASN A 63 -14.00 4.58 5.21
C ASN A 63 -12.61 4.34 4.61
N LEU A 64 -12.20 3.08 4.44
CA LEU A 64 -10.97 2.72 3.73
C LEU A 64 -11.03 3.19 2.26
N LEU A 65 -12.17 2.97 1.60
CA LEU A 65 -12.36 3.37 0.20
C LEU A 65 -12.31 4.89 0.04
N ILE A 66 -12.95 5.63 0.95
CA ILE A 66 -12.94 7.09 0.99
C ILE A 66 -11.50 7.61 1.21
N ALA A 67 -10.80 7.05 2.21
CA ALA A 67 -9.41 7.41 2.49
C ALA A 67 -8.48 7.10 1.30
N GLY A 68 -8.67 5.97 0.64
CA GLY A 68 -7.93 5.58 -0.56
C GLY A 68 -8.17 6.53 -1.72
N PHE A 69 -9.42 6.94 -1.96
CA PHE A 69 -9.76 7.92 -2.97
C PHE A 69 -9.11 9.29 -2.68
N MET A 70 -9.21 9.77 -1.44
CA MET A 70 -8.56 11.02 -1.01
C MET A 70 -7.04 10.97 -1.19
N ALA A 71 -6.40 9.86 -0.81
CA ALA A 71 -4.97 9.65 -1.02
C ALA A 71 -4.61 9.68 -2.51
N GLY A 72 -5.42 9.05 -3.37
CA GLY A 72 -5.26 9.10 -4.82
C GLY A 72 -5.34 10.53 -5.38
N CYS A 73 -6.35 11.31 -4.97
CA CYS A 73 -6.46 12.72 -5.33
C CYS A 73 -5.24 13.53 -4.90
N MET A 74 -4.74 13.30 -3.67
CA MET A 74 -3.56 13.97 -3.15
C MET A 74 -2.29 13.63 -3.95
N LEU A 75 -2.13 12.37 -4.36
CA LEU A 75 -1.02 11.93 -5.22
C LEU A 75 -1.08 12.60 -6.60
N VAL A 76 -2.28 12.71 -7.21
CA VAL A 76 -2.46 13.43 -8.48
C VAL A 76 -2.09 14.90 -8.34
N LEU A 77 -2.54 15.57 -7.27
CA LEU A 77 -2.16 16.96 -6.98
C LEU A 77 -0.64 17.10 -6.83
N PHE A 78 0.01 16.19 -6.08
CA PHE A 78 1.46 16.20 -5.94
C PHE A 78 2.21 15.99 -7.25
N GLY A 79 1.65 15.17 -8.16
CA GLY A 79 2.13 15.02 -9.54
C GLY A 79 2.04 16.33 -10.33
N ILE A 80 0.88 17.00 -10.30
CA ILE A 80 0.64 18.27 -11.01
C ILE A 80 1.59 19.38 -10.51
N PHE A 81 1.75 19.52 -9.20
CA PHE A 81 2.66 20.50 -8.59
C PHE A 81 4.15 20.11 -8.69
N LYS A 82 4.48 18.94 -9.28
CA LYS A 82 5.86 18.42 -9.41
C LYS A 82 6.60 18.37 -8.07
N LEU A 83 5.85 18.10 -6.99
CA LEU A 83 6.37 18.00 -5.62
C LEU A 83 7.29 16.79 -5.42
N GLY A 84 7.42 15.90 -6.41
CA GLY A 84 8.40 14.80 -6.40
C GLY A 84 9.85 15.27 -6.21
N LYS A 85 10.20 16.51 -6.58
CA LYS A 85 11.53 17.08 -6.29
C LYS A 85 11.81 17.21 -4.78
N LEU A 86 10.78 17.34 -3.95
CA LEU A 86 10.95 17.46 -2.50
C LEU A 86 11.45 16.16 -1.85
N MET A 87 11.25 15.01 -2.51
CA MET A 87 11.80 13.72 -2.05
C MET A 87 13.32 13.76 -1.85
N LYS A 88 14.05 14.66 -2.56
CA LYS A 88 15.50 14.83 -2.40
C LYS A 88 15.91 15.38 -1.03
N PHE A 89 14.99 16.06 -0.32
CA PHE A 89 15.26 16.62 1.01
C PHE A 89 15.01 15.63 2.15
N ILE A 90 14.48 14.42 1.87
CA ILE A 90 14.26 13.42 2.91
C ILE A 90 15.62 12.84 3.34
N PRO A 91 15.98 12.90 4.64
CA PRO A 91 17.22 12.32 5.13
C PRO A 91 17.24 10.80 4.96
N ARG A 92 18.37 10.26 4.49
CA ARG A 92 18.55 8.79 4.37
C ARG A 92 18.22 7.99 5.64
N PRO A 93 18.55 8.47 6.87
CA PRO A 93 18.17 7.77 8.10
C PRO A 93 16.66 7.51 8.24
N VAL A 94 15.81 8.43 7.75
CA VAL A 94 14.34 8.27 7.82
C VAL A 94 13.87 7.14 6.92
N ILE A 95 14.42 7.05 5.70
CA ILE A 95 14.07 6.00 4.74
C ILE A 95 14.50 4.62 5.26
N ILE A 96 15.71 4.53 5.85
CA ILE A 96 16.22 3.30 6.45
C ILE A 96 15.37 2.90 7.65
N GLY A 97 15.06 3.84 8.55
CA GLY A 97 14.22 3.60 9.72
C GLY A 97 12.81 3.16 9.34
N PHE A 98 12.18 3.80 8.34
CA PHE A 98 10.88 3.40 7.83
C PHE A 98 10.90 1.97 7.26
N THR A 99 11.90 1.64 6.45
CA THR A 99 12.05 0.31 5.85
C THR A 99 12.27 -0.77 6.93
N ALA A 100 13.13 -0.50 7.92
CA ALA A 100 13.35 -1.39 9.06
C ALA A 100 12.08 -1.55 9.91
N GLY A 101 11.35 -0.45 10.14
CA GLY A 101 10.07 -0.47 10.85
C GLY A 101 9.03 -1.36 10.15
N ILE A 102 8.88 -1.25 8.84
CA ILE A 102 8.00 -2.12 8.06
C ILE A 102 8.42 -3.59 8.20
N ALA A 103 9.72 -3.89 8.09
CA ALA A 103 10.22 -5.26 8.23
C ALA A 103 9.89 -5.85 9.62
N VAL A 104 10.03 -5.04 10.67
CA VAL A 104 9.67 -5.43 12.04
C VAL A 104 8.16 -5.65 12.17
N ILE A 105 7.32 -4.75 11.65
CA ILE A 105 5.87 -4.90 11.72
C ILE A 105 5.41 -6.17 11.00
N ILE A 106 5.92 -6.42 9.79
CA ILE A 106 5.60 -7.64 9.04
C ILE A 106 6.04 -8.88 9.82
N PHE A 107 7.25 -8.85 10.40
CA PHE A 107 7.77 -9.96 11.20
C PHE A 107 6.89 -10.27 12.42
N PHE A 108 6.41 -9.25 13.13
CA PHE A 108 5.54 -9.44 14.29
C PHE A 108 4.12 -9.85 13.90
N GLN A 109 3.59 -9.31 12.80
CA GLN A 109 2.26 -9.65 12.31
C GLN A 109 2.16 -11.12 11.87
N ASP A 110 3.22 -11.66 11.28
CA ASP A 110 3.32 -13.09 10.91
C ASP A 110 3.52 -14.02 12.13
N ARG A 111 3.90 -13.47 13.29
CA ARG A 111 4.19 -14.22 14.53
C ARG A 111 3.08 -14.20 15.57
N LEU A 112 2.06 -13.37 15.42
CA LEU A 112 0.88 -13.46 16.26
C LEU A 112 0.10 -14.72 15.86
N PRO A 113 -0.06 -15.73 16.74
CA PRO A 113 -1.01 -16.78 16.47
C PRO A 113 -2.37 -16.09 16.38
N THR A 114 -3.01 -16.19 15.23
CA THR A 114 -4.44 -15.94 15.12
C THR A 114 -5.10 -16.94 16.07
N SER A 115 -5.40 -16.51 17.30
CA SER A 115 -6.24 -17.26 18.24
C SER A 115 -7.65 -17.31 17.68
N SER A 116 -7.83 -18.19 16.71
CA SER A 116 -9.08 -18.77 16.24
C SER A 116 -8.78 -20.16 15.67
N ASP A 117 -8.01 -20.94 16.44
CA ASP A 117 -8.33 -22.35 16.68
C ASP A 117 -9.12 -22.41 18.00
#